data_AF-A0AAX1PHL9-F1
#
_entry.id   AF-A0AAX1PHL9-F1
#
_cell.length_a   1.000
_cell.length_b   1.000
_cell.length_c   1.000
_cell.angle_alpha   90.00
_cell.angle_beta   90.00
_cell.angle_gamma   90.00
#
_symmetry.space_group_name_H-M   'P 1'
#
loop_
_entity.id
_entity.type
_entity.pdbx_description
1 polymer ?
#
loop_
_entity_poly.entity_id
_entity_poly.type
_entity_poly.pdbx_seq_one_letter_code
_entity_poly.pdbx_strand_id
1 'polypeptide(L)'
;MTDHKTAETTAFWDPVSWASCLGIGLLSTLLLVLAGSPLPYLLANGVLALGAAVWNSHHYHNKQESRPHEEEQAHTWSAAQLNHSIIGLEQVCEKAVPIWSQQIENSRLQTEEAMIDLTQRFAGLTTKLEEAVAASHDAAGDLGGAKSAGMAAVLAESQAQLNQVLTIMHSAQANRDAMLAEIKTLTAYTIELNTMALDVAKIASQTNLLALNAAIEAARAGEAGRGFAVVADEVRTLSRLSSETAQKMTDKVDTINTGIGRAFQIAESAAARDQAAVSDSERAIEQVLERFRMATTSLSESAVLLQSESAGIHREISDVIVSLQFQDRVSQILNHVRQNMDSLYDHLVSSRNRPHQSGPLQIDADSWLAEMELSYATDEQRNIHHGRRQATVVNASSNTDVTFF
;
A
#
# COMPACT_ATOMS: atom_id res chain seq x y z
N MET A 1 -38.61 59.29 -42.34
CA MET A 1 -37.80 60.45 -42.77
C MET A 1 -36.72 60.63 -41.72
N THR A 2 -35.61 59.93 -41.90
CA THR A 2 -34.43 59.97 -41.05
C THR A 2 -33.24 59.89 -42.01
N ASP A 3 -32.39 60.91 -41.89
CA ASP A 3 -31.41 61.36 -42.85
C ASP A 3 -30.31 60.34 -43.15
N HIS A 4 -30.06 60.14 -44.44
CA HIS A 4 -28.81 59.56 -44.96
C HIS A 4 -27.72 60.63 -44.90
N LYS A 5 -26.69 60.43 -44.05
CA LYS A 5 -25.39 61.07 -44.24
C LYS A 5 -24.41 60.06 -44.81
N THR A 6 -24.29 60.10 -46.13
CA THR A 6 -23.19 59.54 -46.91
C THR A 6 -21.88 60.20 -46.46
N ALA A 7 -20.95 59.41 -45.92
CA ALA A 7 -19.59 59.84 -45.68
C ALA A 7 -18.84 59.86 -47.02
N GLU A 8 -18.73 61.04 -47.63
CA GLU A 8 -17.81 61.30 -48.74
C GLU A 8 -16.38 61.22 -48.22
N THR A 9 -15.69 60.11 -48.50
CA THR A 9 -14.24 60.01 -48.43
C THR A 9 -13.62 60.83 -49.55
N THR A 10 -13.52 62.13 -49.35
CA THR A 10 -12.67 62.98 -50.18
C THR A 10 -11.22 62.60 -49.90
N ALA A 11 -10.58 62.02 -50.92
CA ALA A 11 -9.17 61.67 -50.92
C ALA A 11 -8.34 62.94 -50.65
N PHE A 12 -7.91 63.06 -49.39
CA PHE A 12 -6.93 64.00 -48.91
C PHE A 12 -5.65 63.74 -49.72
N TRP A 13 -5.38 64.58 -50.71
CA TRP A 13 -4.04 64.68 -51.28
C TRP A 13 -3.06 64.83 -50.12
N ASP A 14 -1.98 64.05 -50.09
CA ASP A 14 -0.95 64.14 -49.05
C ASP A 14 0.04 65.27 -49.41
N PRO A 15 -0.11 66.51 -48.87
CA PRO A 15 0.93 67.53 -49.00
C PRO A 15 2.18 67.18 -48.18
N VAL A 16 2.27 65.99 -47.59
CA VAL A 16 3.35 65.59 -46.69
C VAL A 16 4.56 65.07 -47.47
N SER A 17 4.40 64.40 -48.61
CA SER A 17 5.53 63.72 -49.30
C SER A 17 6.48 64.68 -50.03
N TRP A 18 5.94 65.62 -50.82
CA TRP A 18 6.73 66.67 -51.52
C TRP A 18 7.39 67.67 -50.56
N ALA A 19 6.67 68.09 -49.51
CA ALA A 19 7.18 69.00 -48.48
C ALA A 19 8.31 68.36 -47.65
N SER A 20 8.24 67.04 -47.41
CA SER A 20 9.30 66.30 -46.71
C SER A 20 10.60 66.24 -47.52
N CYS A 21 10.52 65.95 -48.83
CA CYS A 21 11.72 65.89 -49.68
C CYS A 21 12.37 67.26 -49.89
N LEU A 22 11.58 68.31 -50.12
CA LEU A 22 12.09 69.69 -50.21
C LEU A 22 12.64 70.18 -48.87
N GLY A 23 12.00 69.81 -47.76
CA GLY A 23 12.47 70.12 -46.40
C GLY A 23 13.82 69.49 -46.08
N ILE A 24 14.02 68.21 -46.44
CA ILE A 24 15.30 67.51 -46.25
C ILE A 24 16.40 68.12 -47.12
N GLY A 25 16.09 68.51 -48.36
CA GLY A 25 17.05 69.19 -49.26
C GLY A 25 17.45 70.61 -48.79
N LEU A 26 16.50 71.37 -48.22
CA LEU A 26 16.79 72.69 -47.63
C LEU A 26 17.61 72.57 -46.34
N LEU A 27 17.37 71.52 -45.55
CA LEU A 27 18.17 71.24 -44.35
C LEU A 27 19.61 70.82 -44.68
N SER A 28 19.81 69.97 -45.71
CA SER A 28 21.15 69.56 -46.14
C SER A 28 21.97 70.72 -46.71
N THR A 29 21.33 71.61 -47.48
CA THR A 29 21.97 72.80 -48.04
C THR A 29 22.32 73.82 -46.95
N LEU A 30 21.46 74.01 -45.95
CA LEU A 30 21.78 74.86 -44.78
C LEU A 30 22.98 74.31 -44.00
N LEU A 31 23.07 73.00 -43.79
CA LEU A 31 24.20 72.34 -43.14
C LEU A 31 25.50 72.49 -43.92
N LEU A 32 25.45 72.42 -45.25
CA LEU A 32 26.61 72.64 -46.13
C LEU A 32 27.09 74.10 -46.14
N VAL A 33 26.17 75.07 -46.00
CA VAL A 33 26.51 76.50 -45.86
C VAL A 33 27.18 76.76 -44.50
N LEU A 34 26.64 76.19 -43.41
CA LEU A 34 27.23 76.29 -42.07
C LEU A 34 28.61 75.62 -41.97
N ALA A 35 28.87 74.59 -42.77
CA ALA A 35 30.15 73.88 -42.82
C ALA A 35 31.22 74.54 -43.72
N GLY A 36 30.93 75.70 -44.33
CA GLY A 36 31.91 76.44 -45.15
C GLY A 36 32.28 75.76 -46.47
N SER A 37 31.41 74.91 -47.00
CA SER A 37 31.69 74.14 -48.23
C SER A 37 31.76 75.03 -49.48
N PRO A 38 32.65 74.74 -50.44
CA PRO A 38 32.80 75.56 -51.64
C PRO A 38 31.57 75.47 -52.57
N LEU A 39 31.25 76.58 -53.23
CA LEU A 39 30.07 76.82 -54.08
C LEU A 39 29.61 75.65 -54.99
N PRO A 40 30.49 74.87 -55.66
CA PRO A 40 30.05 73.76 -56.50
C PRO A 40 29.26 72.67 -55.77
N TYR A 41 29.51 72.43 -54.47
CA TYR A 41 28.80 71.40 -53.71
C TYR A 41 27.37 71.81 -53.35
N LEU A 42 27.12 73.12 -53.15
CA LEU A 42 25.78 73.65 -52.92
C LEU A 42 24.91 73.54 -54.17
N LEU A 43 25.50 73.86 -55.34
CA LEU A 43 24.81 73.69 -56.62
C LEU A 43 24.50 72.22 -56.93
N ALA A 44 25.45 71.31 -56.65
CA ALA A 44 25.22 69.87 -56.82
C ALA A 44 24.09 69.34 -55.93
N ASN A 45 24.00 69.79 -54.67
CA ASN A 45 22.92 69.39 -53.76
C ASN A 45 21.55 69.93 -54.21
N GLY A 46 21.49 71.18 -54.67
CA GLY A 46 20.27 71.78 -55.20
C GLY A 46 19.74 71.04 -56.44
N VAL A 47 20.63 70.65 -57.35
CA VAL A 47 20.27 69.86 -58.54
C VAL A 47 19.78 68.46 -58.16
N LEU A 48 20.40 67.80 -57.18
CA LEU A 48 19.95 66.50 -56.68
C LEU A 48 18.57 66.57 -55.99
N ALA A 49 18.32 67.60 -55.19
CA ALA A 49 17.03 67.79 -54.53
C ALA A 49 15.90 68.09 -55.53
N LEU A 50 16.17 68.93 -56.54
CA LEU A 50 15.24 69.18 -57.64
C LEU A 50 15.01 67.93 -58.49
N GLY A 51 16.06 67.17 -58.78
CA GLY A 51 15.97 65.90 -59.50
C GLY A 51 15.13 64.87 -58.74
N ALA A 52 15.31 64.74 -57.42
CA ALA A 52 14.51 63.86 -56.58
C ALA A 52 13.04 64.31 -56.48
N ALA A 53 12.79 65.62 -56.41
CA ALA A 53 11.43 66.16 -56.40
C ALA A 53 10.71 65.94 -57.75
N VAL A 54 11.40 66.16 -58.87
CA VAL A 54 10.86 65.89 -60.21
C VAL A 54 10.66 64.40 -60.43
N TRP A 55 11.59 63.54 -59.99
CA TRP A 55 11.45 62.09 -60.09
C TRP A 55 10.28 61.57 -59.24
N ASN A 56 10.13 62.06 -58.01
CA ASN A 56 9.00 61.68 -57.16
C ASN A 56 7.67 62.21 -57.72
N SER A 57 7.64 63.44 -58.24
CA SER A 57 6.46 63.99 -58.91
C SER A 57 6.11 63.20 -60.17
N HIS A 58 7.09 62.83 -60.99
CA HIS A 58 6.88 62.05 -62.21
C HIS A 58 6.49 60.61 -61.90
N HIS A 59 7.10 59.99 -60.88
CA HIS A 59 6.71 58.66 -60.39
C HIS A 59 5.30 58.68 -59.80
N TYR A 60 4.91 59.74 -59.10
CA TYR A 60 3.55 59.88 -58.57
C TYR A 60 2.54 60.14 -59.69
N HIS A 61 2.87 60.98 -60.68
CA HIS A 61 2.03 61.22 -61.84
C HIS A 61 1.88 59.96 -62.71
N ASN A 62 2.96 59.23 -62.99
CA ASN A 62 2.90 57.94 -63.68
C ASN A 62 2.10 56.89 -62.89
N LYS A 63 2.11 56.93 -61.55
CA LYS A 63 1.30 56.03 -60.71
C LYS A 63 -0.18 56.46 -60.66
N GLN A 64 -0.49 57.71 -61.00
CA GLN A 64 -1.86 58.24 -61.15
C GLN A 64 -2.39 57.99 -62.58
N GLU A 65 -1.56 58.10 -63.61
CA GLU A 65 -1.88 57.71 -65.00
C GLU A 65 -1.90 56.18 -65.19
N SER A 66 -1.24 55.42 -64.31
CA SER A 66 -1.36 53.95 -64.21
C SER A 66 -2.48 53.49 -63.26
N ARG A 67 -3.34 54.40 -62.77
CA ARG A 67 -4.66 53.98 -62.27
C ARG A 67 -5.53 53.78 -63.50
N PRO A 68 -5.90 52.54 -63.86
CA PRO A 68 -6.93 52.38 -64.87
C PRO A 68 -8.16 53.17 -64.43
N HIS A 69 -8.76 53.90 -65.38
CA HIS A 69 -10.13 54.39 -65.26
C HIS A 69 -11.07 53.17 -65.09
N GLU A 70 -11.24 52.73 -63.85
CA GLU A 70 -12.26 51.77 -63.41
C GLU A 70 -13.19 52.44 -62.39
N GLU A 71 -13.65 53.65 -62.70
CA GLU A 71 -14.84 54.25 -62.06
C GLU A 71 -16.06 54.28 -63.00
N GLU A 72 -16.01 53.55 -64.12
CA GLU A 72 -17.23 53.24 -64.89
C GLU A 72 -17.16 51.85 -65.56
N GLN A 73 -16.48 50.91 -64.90
CA GLN A 73 -16.77 49.49 -65.03
C GLN A 73 -16.73 48.94 -63.63
N ALA A 74 -17.92 48.76 -63.06
CA ALA A 74 -18.10 47.80 -62.00
C ALA A 74 -17.50 46.48 -62.49
N HIS A 75 -16.25 46.19 -62.12
CA HIS A 75 -15.83 44.81 -61.93
C HIS A 75 -16.62 44.29 -60.74
N THR A 76 -17.90 44.03 -61.02
CA THR A 76 -18.55 42.82 -60.55
C THR A 76 -17.51 41.72 -60.74
N TRP A 77 -16.84 41.36 -59.65
CA TRP A 77 -16.54 39.96 -59.45
C TRP A 77 -17.86 39.28 -59.75
N SER A 78 -17.97 38.65 -60.91
CA SER A 78 -19.18 37.89 -61.20
C SER A 78 -19.35 36.97 -60.00
N ALA A 79 -20.56 36.91 -59.44
CA ALA A 79 -20.88 35.95 -58.39
C ALA A 79 -20.35 34.55 -58.75
N ALA A 80 -20.20 34.22 -60.04
CA ALA A 80 -19.59 33.01 -60.57
C ALA A 80 -18.09 32.78 -60.26
N GLN A 81 -17.26 33.82 -60.10
CA GLN A 81 -15.81 33.69 -59.82
C GLN A 81 -15.52 33.54 -58.32
N LEU A 82 -16.27 34.22 -57.45
CA LEU A 82 -16.27 33.92 -56.00
C LEU A 82 -16.86 32.53 -55.72
N ASN A 83 -17.79 32.05 -56.55
CA ASN A 83 -18.36 30.70 -56.47
C ASN A 83 -17.35 29.57 -56.75
N HIS A 84 -16.15 29.86 -57.25
CA HIS A 84 -15.14 28.86 -57.64
C HIS A 84 -13.91 28.78 -56.71
N SER A 85 -13.88 29.48 -55.58
CA SER A 85 -12.68 29.54 -54.73
C SER A 85 -12.54 28.39 -53.72
N ILE A 86 -13.51 27.48 -53.63
CA ILE A 86 -13.39 26.27 -52.80
C ILE A 86 -14.05 25.06 -53.48
N ILE A 87 -13.57 24.68 -54.67
CA ILE A 87 -14.05 23.45 -55.33
C ILE A 87 -13.59 22.24 -54.51
N GLY A 88 -14.53 21.51 -53.92
CA GLY A 88 -14.29 20.24 -53.25
C GLY A 88 -14.24 20.26 -51.72
N LEU A 89 -14.32 21.42 -51.04
CA LEU A 89 -14.43 21.44 -49.56
C LEU A 89 -15.72 20.78 -49.09
N GLU A 90 -16.83 20.97 -49.80
CA GLU A 90 -18.08 20.25 -49.52
C GLU A 90 -17.89 18.73 -49.58
N GLN A 91 -17.19 18.21 -50.59
CA GLN A 91 -16.87 16.78 -50.70
C GLN A 91 -15.90 16.30 -49.62
N VAL A 92 -14.95 17.13 -49.22
CA VAL A 92 -14.04 16.82 -48.10
C VAL A 92 -14.81 16.79 -46.80
N CYS A 93 -15.66 17.77 -46.51
CA CYS A 93 -16.51 17.81 -45.33
C CYS A 93 -17.50 16.63 -45.31
N GLU A 94 -18.17 16.34 -46.43
CA GLU A 94 -19.10 15.21 -46.57
C GLU A 94 -18.43 13.86 -46.26
N LYS A 95 -17.16 13.69 -46.66
CA LYS A 95 -16.42 12.43 -46.42
C LYS A 95 -15.71 12.40 -45.07
N ALA A 96 -15.12 13.50 -44.62
CA ALA A 96 -14.26 13.55 -43.44
C ALA A 96 -15.05 13.79 -42.14
N VAL A 97 -16.11 14.61 -42.16
CA VAL A 97 -16.91 14.94 -40.97
C VAL A 97 -17.54 13.68 -40.35
N PRO A 98 -18.14 12.74 -41.12
CA PRO A 98 -18.64 11.49 -40.56
C PRO A 98 -17.54 10.62 -39.95
N ILE A 99 -16.36 10.56 -40.58
CA ILE A 99 -15.21 9.79 -40.07
C ILE A 99 -14.75 10.36 -38.73
N TRP A 100 -14.59 11.67 -38.64
CA TRP A 100 -14.19 12.33 -37.40
C TRP A 100 -15.27 12.23 -36.32
N SER A 101 -16.55 12.37 -36.68
CA SER A 101 -17.68 12.18 -35.75
C SER A 101 -17.66 10.76 -35.16
N GLN A 102 -17.49 9.75 -36.01
CA GLN A 102 -17.38 8.35 -35.58
C GLN A 102 -16.12 8.10 -34.75
N GLN A 103 -14.99 8.74 -35.06
CA GLN A 103 -13.75 8.61 -34.31
C GLN A 103 -13.84 9.27 -32.93
N ILE A 104 -14.51 10.43 -32.83
CA ILE A 104 -14.83 11.08 -31.56
C ILE A 104 -15.75 10.19 -30.72
N GLU A 105 -16.81 9.64 -31.31
CA GLU A 105 -17.74 8.78 -30.58
C GLU A 105 -17.08 7.49 -30.09
N ASN A 106 -16.29 6.83 -30.93
CA ASN A 106 -15.53 5.65 -30.53
C ASN A 106 -14.56 5.99 -29.38
N SER A 107 -13.87 7.13 -29.45
CA SER A 107 -12.94 7.56 -28.38
C SER A 107 -13.69 7.88 -27.08
N ARG A 108 -14.87 8.51 -27.18
CA ARG A 108 -15.75 8.82 -26.05
C ARG A 108 -16.21 7.55 -25.36
N LEU A 109 -16.75 6.60 -26.11
CA LEU A 109 -17.24 5.31 -25.61
C LEU A 109 -16.11 4.48 -24.98
N GLN A 110 -14.94 4.39 -25.62
CA GLN A 110 -13.79 3.67 -25.07
C GLN A 110 -13.29 4.30 -23.76
N THR A 111 -13.27 5.64 -23.68
CA THR A 111 -12.88 6.34 -22.45
C THR A 111 -13.90 6.13 -21.34
N GLU A 112 -15.20 6.18 -21.67
CA GLU A 112 -16.29 5.91 -20.74
C GLU A 112 -16.23 4.48 -20.18
N GLU A 113 -16.06 3.47 -21.04
CA GLU A 113 -15.92 2.06 -20.64
C GLU A 113 -14.70 1.85 -19.74
N ALA A 114 -13.54 2.41 -20.11
CA ALA A 114 -12.31 2.31 -19.31
C ALA A 114 -12.46 2.95 -17.93
N MET A 115 -13.22 4.04 -17.82
CA MET A 115 -13.44 4.77 -16.56
C MET A 115 -14.44 4.06 -15.65
N ILE A 116 -15.45 3.39 -16.21
CA ILE A 116 -16.34 2.49 -15.47
C ILE A 116 -15.53 1.31 -14.89
N ASP A 117 -14.70 0.64 -15.69
CA ASP A 117 -13.85 -0.47 -15.22
C ASP A 117 -12.90 -0.01 -14.11
N LEU A 118 -12.27 1.15 -14.28
CA LEU A 118 -11.38 1.74 -13.28
C LEU A 118 -12.10 2.02 -11.95
N THR A 119 -13.30 2.60 -12.00
CA THR A 119 -14.11 2.89 -10.81
C THR A 119 -14.50 1.60 -10.08
N GLN A 120 -14.90 0.57 -10.82
CA GLN A 120 -15.24 -0.73 -10.24
C GLN A 120 -14.02 -1.39 -9.57
N ARG A 121 -12.83 -1.27 -10.17
CA ARG A 121 -11.58 -1.77 -9.56
C ARG A 121 -11.25 -1.03 -8.27
N PHE A 122 -11.40 0.29 -8.23
CA PHE A 122 -11.18 1.06 -7.02
C PHE A 122 -12.14 0.69 -5.89
N ALA A 123 -13.44 0.55 -6.19
CA ALA A 123 -14.41 0.07 -5.21
C ALA A 123 -14.04 -1.32 -4.66
N GLY A 124 -13.61 -2.23 -5.54
CA GLY A 124 -13.14 -3.56 -5.12
C GLY A 124 -11.84 -3.53 -4.30
N LEU A 125 -10.93 -2.58 -4.55
CA LEU A 125 -9.74 -2.37 -3.73
C LEU A 125 -10.12 -1.88 -2.33
N THR A 126 -11.07 -0.94 -2.21
CA THR A 126 -11.56 -0.46 -0.93
C THR A 126 -12.14 -1.60 -0.08
N THR A 127 -13.00 -2.46 -0.65
CA THR A 127 -13.56 -3.61 0.08
C THR A 127 -12.47 -4.57 0.53
N LYS A 128 -11.49 -4.91 -0.32
CA LYS A 128 -10.37 -5.79 0.06
C LYS A 128 -9.50 -5.19 1.16
N LEU A 129 -9.35 -3.86 1.15
CA LEU A 129 -8.60 -3.13 2.16
C LEU A 129 -9.32 -3.17 3.51
N GLU A 130 -10.64 -2.99 3.53
CA GLU A 130 -11.48 -3.13 4.73
C GLU A 130 -11.43 -4.56 5.29
N GLU A 131 -11.53 -5.58 4.43
CA GLU A 131 -11.39 -6.98 4.82
C GLU A 131 -10.01 -7.28 5.42
N ALA A 132 -8.93 -6.76 4.82
CA ALA A 132 -7.56 -6.94 5.33
C ALA A 132 -7.36 -6.26 6.70
N VAL A 133 -7.92 -5.07 6.90
CA VAL A 133 -7.91 -4.37 8.18
C VAL A 133 -8.66 -5.16 9.24
N ALA A 134 -9.89 -5.61 8.93
CA ALA A 134 -10.71 -6.39 9.88
C ALA A 134 -10.01 -7.69 10.28
N ALA A 135 -9.46 -8.44 9.31
CA ALA A 135 -8.71 -9.66 9.59
C ALA A 135 -7.44 -9.39 10.43
N SER A 136 -6.75 -8.28 10.19
CA SER A 136 -5.60 -7.87 10.98
C SER A 136 -6.00 -7.49 12.42
N HIS A 137 -7.15 -6.85 12.62
CA HIS A 137 -7.69 -6.51 13.94
C HIS A 137 -8.09 -7.77 14.72
N ASP A 138 -8.77 -8.70 14.07
CA ASP A 138 -9.14 -9.99 14.65
C ASP A 138 -7.90 -10.80 15.07
N ALA A 139 -6.84 -10.79 14.25
CA ALA A 139 -5.59 -11.47 14.54
C ALA A 139 -4.80 -10.81 15.68
N ALA A 140 -4.74 -9.47 15.71
CA ALA A 140 -4.11 -8.71 16.79
C ALA A 140 -4.85 -8.83 18.12
N GLY A 141 -6.13 -9.20 18.06
CA GLY A 141 -7.00 -9.36 19.22
C GLY A 141 -7.67 -8.04 19.56
N ASP A 142 -8.98 -8.00 19.34
CA ASP A 142 -9.81 -6.91 19.84
C ASP A 142 -9.73 -6.88 21.38
N LEU A 143 -9.13 -5.82 21.94
CA LEU A 143 -9.07 -5.56 23.38
C LEU A 143 -10.45 -5.22 23.98
N GLY A 144 -11.50 -5.09 23.15
CA GLY A 144 -12.82 -4.56 23.53
C GLY A 144 -14.03 -5.47 23.32
N GLY A 145 -13.91 -6.65 22.69
CA GLY A 145 -15.07 -7.42 22.20
C GLY A 145 -15.05 -8.90 22.55
N ALA A 146 -16.01 -9.32 23.38
CA ALA A 146 -16.09 -10.62 24.05
C ALA A 146 -16.38 -11.87 23.16
N LYS A 147 -15.87 -11.98 21.93
CA LYS A 147 -16.18 -13.14 21.06
C LYS A 147 -15.06 -13.82 20.28
N SER A 148 -13.82 -13.31 20.28
CA SER A 148 -12.66 -14.07 19.80
C SER A 148 -11.61 -14.10 20.90
N ALA A 149 -11.21 -15.30 21.31
CA ALA A 149 -10.04 -15.47 22.17
C ALA A 149 -8.81 -15.08 21.33
N GLY A 150 -8.51 -13.78 21.27
CA GLY A 150 -7.37 -13.26 20.53
C GLY A 150 -6.04 -13.80 21.07
N MET A 151 -4.94 -13.40 20.45
CA MET A 151 -3.59 -13.87 20.80
C MET A 151 -3.26 -13.71 22.30
N ALA A 152 -3.81 -12.67 22.95
CA ALA A 152 -3.66 -12.44 24.39
C ALA A 152 -4.34 -13.53 25.26
N ALA A 153 -5.51 -14.03 24.85
CA ALA A 153 -6.19 -15.11 25.56
C ALA A 153 -5.43 -16.44 25.40
N VAL A 154 -4.95 -16.73 24.18
CA VAL A 154 -4.09 -17.89 23.92
C VAL A 154 -2.80 -17.81 24.73
N LEU A 155 -2.21 -16.63 24.87
CA LEU A 155 -1.02 -16.41 25.71
C LEU A 155 -1.32 -16.67 27.18
N ALA A 156 -2.44 -16.14 27.71
CA ALA A 156 -2.84 -16.36 29.09
C ALA A 156 -3.11 -17.85 29.39
N GLU A 157 -3.77 -18.56 28.47
CA GLU A 157 -3.99 -20.00 28.57
C GLU A 157 -2.66 -20.78 28.51
N SER A 158 -1.77 -20.44 27.57
CA SER A 158 -0.45 -21.05 27.45
C SER A 158 0.38 -20.85 28.72
N GLN A 159 0.34 -19.64 29.29
CA GLN A 159 1.01 -19.34 30.57
C GLN A 159 0.45 -20.18 31.72
N ALA A 160 -0.88 -20.33 31.80
CA ALA A 160 -1.50 -21.19 32.82
C ALA A 160 -1.09 -22.66 32.66
N GLN A 161 -1.07 -23.18 31.43
CA GLN A 161 -0.63 -24.54 31.13
C GLN A 161 0.85 -24.76 31.47
N LEU A 162 1.73 -23.82 31.12
CA LEU A 162 3.16 -23.91 31.45
C LEU A 162 3.42 -23.87 32.97
N ASN A 163 2.71 -23.01 33.70
CA ASN A 163 2.78 -22.98 35.17
C ASN A 163 2.26 -24.28 35.80
N GLN A 164 1.25 -24.91 35.20
CA GLN A 164 0.78 -26.22 35.64
C GLN A 164 1.86 -27.30 35.47
N VAL A 165 2.62 -27.27 34.36
CA VAL A 165 3.75 -28.18 34.15
C VAL A 165 4.81 -27.99 35.24
N LEU A 166 5.19 -26.75 35.56
CA LEU A 166 6.13 -26.47 36.64
C LEU A 166 5.64 -27.01 37.99
N THR A 167 4.35 -26.85 38.30
CA THR A 167 3.75 -27.39 39.52
C THR A 167 3.85 -28.91 39.60
N ILE A 168 3.62 -29.60 38.48
CA ILE A 168 3.77 -31.06 38.39
C ILE A 168 5.23 -31.47 38.62
N MET A 169 6.19 -30.74 38.05
CA MET A 169 7.61 -31.03 38.21
C MET A 169 8.08 -30.82 39.67
N HIS A 170 7.68 -29.73 40.30
CA HIS A 170 7.95 -29.46 41.73
C HIS A 170 7.35 -30.55 42.64
N SER A 171 6.14 -31.00 42.33
CA SER A 171 5.51 -32.13 43.04
C SER A 171 6.29 -33.45 42.86
N ALA A 172 6.77 -33.72 41.65
CA ALA A 172 7.61 -34.89 41.38
C ALA A 172 8.97 -34.83 42.12
N GLN A 173 9.52 -33.63 42.32
CA GLN A 173 10.71 -33.42 43.13
C GLN A 173 10.43 -33.70 44.61
N ALA A 174 9.35 -33.14 45.16
CA ALA A 174 8.96 -33.38 46.56
C ALA A 174 8.71 -34.87 46.86
N ASN A 175 8.01 -35.59 45.96
CA ASN A 175 7.77 -37.02 46.10
C ASN A 175 9.07 -37.85 46.13
N ARG A 176 10.09 -37.41 45.40
CA ARG A 176 11.39 -38.06 45.36
C ARG A 176 12.21 -37.78 46.61
N ASP A 177 12.16 -36.56 47.14
CA ASP A 177 12.81 -36.22 48.41
C ASP A 177 12.22 -37.05 49.55
N ALA A 178 10.89 -37.26 49.54
CA ALA A 178 10.22 -38.19 50.44
C ALA A 178 10.71 -39.65 50.25
N MET A 179 10.87 -40.11 49.00
CA MET A 179 11.44 -41.43 48.70
C MET A 179 12.87 -41.58 49.25
N LEU A 180 13.72 -40.56 49.09
CA LEU A 180 15.08 -40.55 49.61
C LEU A 180 15.10 -40.60 51.15
N ALA A 181 14.16 -39.92 51.81
CA ALA A 181 13.99 -40.01 53.26
C ALA A 181 13.61 -41.45 53.69
N GLU A 182 12.68 -42.09 52.98
CA GLU A 182 12.25 -43.45 53.28
C GLU A 182 13.38 -44.47 53.08
N ILE A 183 14.19 -44.31 52.04
CA ILE A 183 15.39 -45.13 51.81
C ILE A 183 16.37 -45.03 52.99
N LYS A 184 16.56 -43.83 53.55
CA LYS A 184 17.41 -43.64 54.75
C LYS A 184 16.84 -44.38 55.97
N THR A 185 15.52 -44.37 56.15
CA THR A 185 14.85 -45.13 57.20
C THR A 185 15.07 -46.63 57.04
N LEU A 186 14.98 -47.16 55.81
CA LEU A 186 15.26 -48.57 55.53
C LEU A 186 16.71 -48.98 55.87
N THR A 187 17.68 -48.09 55.67
CA THR A 187 19.06 -48.33 56.10
C THR A 187 19.15 -48.54 57.61
N ALA A 188 18.42 -47.73 58.41
CA ALA A 188 18.38 -47.87 59.87
C ALA A 188 17.79 -49.23 60.30
N TYR A 189 16.66 -49.64 59.70
CA TYR A 189 16.07 -50.96 59.99
C TYR A 189 16.99 -52.13 59.61
N THR A 190 17.77 -51.97 58.54
CA THR A 190 18.73 -53.01 58.11
C THR A 190 19.87 -53.17 59.12
N ILE A 191 20.33 -52.07 59.75
CA ILE A 191 21.32 -52.10 60.83
C ILE A 191 20.75 -52.81 62.07
N GLU A 192 19.50 -52.53 62.41
CA GLU A 192 18.82 -53.15 63.55
C GLU A 192 18.66 -54.67 63.35
N LEU A 193 18.20 -55.09 62.15
CA LEU A 193 18.09 -56.50 61.78
C LEU A 193 19.43 -57.23 61.81
N ASN A 194 20.52 -56.57 61.39
CA ASN A 194 21.86 -57.15 61.50
C ASN A 194 22.25 -57.41 62.96
N THR A 195 21.95 -56.45 63.84
CA THR A 195 22.23 -56.56 65.27
C THR A 195 21.44 -57.72 65.89
N MET A 196 20.15 -57.85 65.55
CA MET A 196 19.32 -58.97 65.99
C MET A 196 19.87 -60.32 65.50
N ALA A 197 20.32 -60.41 64.25
CA ALA A 197 20.92 -61.64 63.73
C ALA A 197 22.20 -62.03 64.48
N LEU A 198 23.06 -61.06 64.79
CA LEU A 198 24.27 -61.27 65.59
C LEU A 198 23.95 -61.73 67.03
N ASP A 199 22.90 -61.17 67.64
CA ASP A 199 22.45 -61.57 68.98
C ASP A 199 21.91 -63.01 68.99
N VAL A 200 21.14 -63.40 67.96
CA VAL A 200 20.69 -64.80 67.81
C VAL A 200 21.88 -65.74 67.65
N ALA A 201 22.88 -65.38 66.84
CA ALA A 201 24.11 -66.16 66.69
C ALA A 201 24.85 -66.33 68.03
N LYS A 202 24.92 -65.26 68.84
CA LYS A 202 25.53 -65.28 70.16
C LYS A 202 24.78 -66.17 71.14
N ILE A 203 23.45 -66.07 71.20
CA ILE A 203 22.60 -66.93 72.05
C ILE A 203 22.75 -68.39 71.63
N ALA A 204 22.74 -68.67 70.34
CA ALA A 204 22.91 -70.01 69.79
C ALA A 204 24.29 -70.60 70.15
N SER A 205 25.36 -69.80 70.07
CA SER A 205 26.70 -70.20 70.51
C SER A 205 26.78 -70.51 72.01
N GLN A 206 26.18 -69.66 72.85
CA GLN A 206 26.11 -69.87 74.30
C GLN A 206 25.30 -71.12 74.66
N THR A 207 24.18 -71.34 73.97
CA THR A 207 23.31 -72.51 74.19
C THR A 207 24.02 -73.80 73.75
N ASN A 208 24.79 -73.75 72.66
CA ASN A 208 25.63 -74.86 72.22
C ASN A 208 26.70 -75.22 73.27
N LEU A 209 27.33 -74.22 73.91
CA LEU A 209 28.28 -74.45 75.00
C LEU A 209 27.60 -75.02 76.26
N LEU A 210 26.42 -74.53 76.62
CA LEU A 210 25.62 -75.08 77.72
C LEU A 210 25.22 -76.54 77.47
N ALA A 211 24.77 -76.85 76.25
CA ALA A 211 24.40 -78.19 75.82
C ALA A 211 25.61 -79.14 75.84
N LEU A 212 26.79 -78.66 75.44
CA LEU A 212 28.04 -79.42 75.54
C LEU A 212 28.38 -79.75 77.00
N ASN A 213 28.31 -78.76 77.90
CA ASN A 213 28.56 -78.99 79.32
C ASN A 213 27.55 -79.98 79.92
N ALA A 214 26.26 -79.90 79.53
CA ALA A 214 25.23 -80.83 79.96
C ALA A 214 25.47 -82.26 79.43
N ALA A 215 25.93 -82.42 78.18
CA ALA A 215 26.29 -83.71 77.61
C ALA A 215 27.49 -84.34 78.34
N ILE A 216 28.50 -83.54 78.71
CA ILE A 216 29.65 -83.99 79.51
C ILE A 216 29.19 -84.49 80.89
N GLU A 217 28.33 -83.73 81.58
CA GLU A 217 27.85 -84.12 82.91
C GLU A 217 26.90 -85.33 82.85
N ALA A 218 26.07 -85.43 81.81
CA ALA A 218 25.23 -86.61 81.56
C ALA A 218 26.07 -87.87 81.32
N ALA A 219 27.19 -87.77 80.58
CA ALA A 219 28.14 -88.87 80.42
C ALA A 219 28.81 -89.25 81.74
N ARG A 220 29.11 -88.25 82.59
CA ARG A 220 29.73 -88.45 83.91
C ARG A 220 28.81 -89.16 84.91
N ALA A 221 27.49 -88.95 84.80
CA ALA A 221 26.48 -89.63 85.62
C ALA A 221 26.19 -91.09 85.19
N GLY A 222 26.79 -91.57 84.09
CA GLY A 222 26.64 -92.95 83.62
C GLY A 222 25.20 -93.32 83.25
N GLU A 223 24.72 -94.49 83.70
CA GLU A 223 23.36 -94.98 83.41
C GLU A 223 22.25 -94.02 83.89
N ALA A 224 22.45 -93.31 85.01
CA ALA A 224 21.49 -92.34 85.53
C ALA A 224 21.37 -91.08 84.65
N GLY A 225 22.35 -90.80 83.79
CA GLY A 225 22.42 -89.62 82.92
C GLY A 225 21.87 -89.84 81.50
N ARG A 226 21.48 -91.06 81.10
CA ARG A 226 21.09 -91.38 79.71
C ARG A 226 19.98 -90.49 79.15
N GLY A 227 18.95 -90.17 79.95
CA GLY A 227 17.87 -89.28 79.53
C GLY A 227 18.35 -87.84 79.29
N PHE A 228 19.24 -87.34 80.14
CA PHE A 228 19.83 -86.01 79.99
C PHE A 228 20.79 -85.92 78.80
N ALA A 229 21.49 -87.01 78.46
CA ALA A 229 22.36 -87.05 77.29
C ALA A 229 21.59 -86.85 75.98
N VAL A 230 20.42 -87.49 75.83
CA VAL A 230 19.56 -87.32 74.65
C VAL A 230 19.05 -85.89 74.53
N VAL A 231 18.60 -85.29 75.64
CA VAL A 231 18.15 -83.89 75.64
C VAL A 231 19.30 -82.94 75.31
N ALA A 232 20.49 -83.17 75.86
CA ALA A 232 21.67 -82.33 75.60
C ALA A 232 22.08 -82.36 74.12
N ASP A 233 22.06 -83.53 73.46
CA ASP A 233 22.37 -83.62 72.03
C ASP A 233 21.30 -82.96 71.13
N GLU A 234 20.03 -83.03 71.51
CA GLU A 234 18.95 -82.33 70.80
C GLU A 234 19.10 -80.80 70.92
N VAL A 235 19.35 -80.30 72.14
CA VAL A 235 19.62 -78.87 72.37
C VAL A 235 20.86 -78.41 71.61
N ARG A 236 21.91 -79.24 71.55
CA ARG A 236 23.13 -78.96 70.77
C ARG A 236 22.81 -78.84 69.27
N THR A 237 22.00 -79.76 68.75
CA THR A 237 21.57 -79.75 67.33
C THR A 237 20.73 -78.52 67.00
N LEU A 238 19.75 -78.18 67.85
CA LEU A 238 18.94 -76.96 67.72
C LEU A 238 19.78 -75.69 67.77
N SER A 239 20.78 -75.64 68.66
CA SER A 239 21.69 -74.50 68.79
C SER A 239 22.56 -74.31 67.55
N ARG A 240 23.06 -75.40 66.96
CA ARG A 240 23.79 -75.35 65.68
C ARG A 240 22.90 -74.85 64.54
N LEU A 241 21.68 -75.37 64.44
CA LEU A 241 20.71 -74.95 63.43
C LEU A 241 20.32 -73.46 63.58
N SER A 242 20.19 -72.99 64.82
CA SER A 242 19.94 -71.59 65.13
C SER A 242 21.12 -70.70 64.71
N SER A 243 22.37 -71.14 64.95
CA SER A 243 23.58 -70.43 64.49
C SER A 243 23.65 -70.35 62.96
N GLU A 244 23.40 -71.46 62.26
CA GLU A 244 23.35 -71.47 60.79
C GLU A 244 22.25 -70.56 60.24
N THR A 245 21.10 -70.50 60.92
CA THR A 245 20.00 -69.62 60.53
C THR A 245 20.36 -68.14 60.73
N ALA A 246 21.00 -67.80 61.85
CA ALA A 246 21.49 -66.45 62.11
C ALA A 246 22.54 -65.99 61.08
N GLN A 247 23.43 -66.90 60.64
CA GLN A 247 24.37 -66.60 59.55
C GLN A 247 23.62 -66.29 58.24
N LYS A 248 22.64 -67.14 57.86
CA LYS A 248 21.82 -66.88 56.66
C LYS A 248 21.06 -65.56 56.76
N MET A 249 20.59 -65.18 57.94
CA MET A 249 19.94 -63.88 58.16
C MET A 249 20.93 -62.74 57.90
N THR A 250 22.15 -62.82 58.45
CA THR A 250 23.23 -61.85 58.23
C THR A 250 23.52 -61.68 56.73
N ASP A 251 23.73 -62.77 56.00
CA ASP A 251 24.01 -62.73 54.56
C ASP A 251 22.86 -62.08 53.75
N LYS A 252 21.60 -62.31 54.17
CA LYS A 252 20.44 -61.68 53.54
C LYS A 252 20.30 -60.21 53.87
N VAL A 253 20.59 -59.82 55.11
CA VAL A 253 20.63 -58.41 55.53
C VAL A 253 21.70 -57.65 54.75
N ASP A 254 22.88 -58.22 54.54
CA ASP A 254 23.94 -57.61 53.71
C ASP A 254 23.52 -57.44 52.25
N THR A 255 22.81 -58.43 51.69
CA THR A 255 22.24 -58.34 50.34
C THR A 255 21.22 -57.20 50.23
N ILE A 256 20.35 -57.06 51.24
CA ILE A 256 19.36 -55.97 51.33
C ILE A 256 20.07 -54.62 51.44
N ASN A 257 21.09 -54.51 52.31
CA ASN A 257 21.86 -53.28 52.49
C ASN A 257 22.53 -52.82 51.19
N THR A 258 23.13 -53.77 50.45
CA THR A 258 23.70 -53.50 49.12
C THR A 258 22.62 -53.03 48.13
N GLY A 259 21.43 -53.62 48.17
CA GLY A 259 20.28 -53.20 47.37
C GLY A 259 19.83 -51.77 47.67
N ILE A 260 19.71 -51.44 48.96
CA ILE A 260 19.36 -50.10 49.45
C ILE A 260 20.42 -49.07 49.03
N GLY A 261 21.71 -49.40 49.17
CA GLY A 261 22.80 -48.52 48.75
C GLY A 261 22.76 -48.19 47.25
N ARG A 262 22.47 -49.17 46.39
CA ARG A 262 22.26 -48.93 44.95
C ARG A 262 21.02 -48.08 44.68
N ALA A 263 19.91 -48.34 45.36
CA ALA A 263 18.69 -47.55 45.22
C ALA A 263 18.93 -46.08 45.62
N PHE A 264 19.68 -45.85 46.69
CA PHE A 264 20.08 -44.51 47.14
C PHE A 264 20.90 -43.77 46.07
N GLN A 265 21.96 -44.40 45.53
CA GLN A 265 22.79 -43.79 44.48
C GLN A 265 21.97 -43.44 43.23
N ILE A 266 21.08 -44.32 42.80
CA ILE A 266 20.19 -44.06 41.66
C ILE A 266 19.29 -42.86 41.95
N ALA A 267 18.64 -42.85 43.12
CA ALA A 267 17.73 -41.77 43.51
C ALA A 267 18.45 -40.42 43.68
N GLU A 268 19.65 -40.39 44.24
CA GLU A 268 20.48 -39.19 44.39
C GLU A 268 20.92 -38.63 43.03
N SER A 269 21.40 -39.49 42.13
CA SER A 269 21.76 -39.08 40.76
C SER A 269 20.55 -38.58 39.96
N ALA A 270 19.36 -39.14 40.22
CA ALA A 270 18.12 -38.66 39.63
C ALA A 270 17.74 -37.29 40.22
N ALA A 271 17.84 -37.09 41.54
CA ALA A 271 17.53 -35.81 42.18
C ALA A 271 18.35 -34.65 41.59
N ALA A 272 19.67 -34.84 41.40
CA ALA A 272 20.52 -33.81 40.80
C ALA A 272 20.11 -33.48 39.35
N ARG A 273 19.76 -34.50 38.55
CA ARG A 273 19.32 -34.32 37.15
C ARG A 273 17.99 -33.61 37.06
N ASP A 274 17.04 -33.98 37.89
CA ASP A 274 15.72 -33.36 37.88
C ASP A 274 15.74 -31.93 38.40
N GLN A 275 16.54 -31.61 39.41
CA GLN A 275 16.73 -30.23 39.85
C GLN A 275 17.26 -29.35 38.71
N ALA A 276 18.22 -29.84 37.93
CA ALA A 276 18.71 -29.14 36.74
C ALA A 276 17.62 -29.01 35.67
N ALA A 277 16.87 -30.08 35.40
CA ALA A 277 15.79 -30.10 34.42
C ALA A 277 14.65 -29.13 34.78
N VAL A 278 14.29 -28.99 36.06
CA VAL A 278 13.31 -28.01 36.52
C VAL A 278 13.81 -26.59 36.28
N SER A 279 15.04 -26.27 36.69
CA SER A 279 15.62 -24.94 36.50
C SER A 279 15.74 -24.55 35.02
N ASP A 280 16.14 -25.50 34.17
CA ASP A 280 16.22 -25.27 32.73
C ASP A 280 14.82 -25.10 32.11
N SER A 281 13.83 -25.84 32.61
CA SER A 281 12.43 -25.72 32.18
C SER A 281 11.81 -24.38 32.58
N GLU A 282 12.07 -23.90 33.80
CA GLU A 282 11.66 -22.57 34.26
C GLU A 282 12.21 -21.48 33.34
N ARG A 283 13.52 -21.53 33.06
CA ARG A 283 14.18 -20.57 32.15
C ARG A 283 13.61 -20.63 30.73
N ALA A 284 13.37 -21.84 30.22
CA ALA A 284 12.80 -22.03 28.89
C ALA A 284 11.36 -21.48 28.80
N ILE A 285 10.55 -21.71 29.82
CA ILE A 285 9.18 -21.19 29.93
C ILE A 285 9.19 -19.66 29.95
N GLU A 286 10.02 -19.04 30.78
CA GLU A 286 10.17 -17.58 30.81
C GLU A 286 10.55 -17.02 29.44
N GLN A 287 11.51 -17.64 28.75
CA GLN A 287 11.93 -17.21 27.41
C GLN A 287 10.82 -17.37 26.37
N VAL A 288 10.04 -18.44 26.42
CA VAL A 288 8.90 -18.66 25.51
C VAL A 288 7.84 -17.60 25.76
N LEU A 289 7.46 -17.35 27.02
CA LEU A 289 6.46 -16.35 27.38
C LEU A 289 6.88 -14.94 26.93
N GLU A 290 8.15 -14.58 27.12
CA GLU A 290 8.65 -13.28 26.68
C GLU A 290 8.62 -13.14 25.15
N ARG A 291 9.04 -14.18 24.41
CA ARG A 291 8.96 -14.18 22.93
C ARG A 291 7.52 -14.06 22.45
N PHE A 292 6.57 -14.74 23.09
CA PHE A 292 5.16 -14.62 22.77
C PHE A 292 4.63 -13.21 23.02
N ARG A 293 4.95 -12.63 24.19
CA ARG A 293 4.56 -11.26 24.54
C ARG A 293 5.07 -10.26 23.50
N MET A 294 6.34 -10.36 23.12
CA MET A 294 6.93 -9.53 22.07
C MET A 294 6.24 -9.71 20.71
N ALA A 295 5.92 -10.95 20.32
CA ALA A 295 5.20 -11.22 19.09
C ALA A 295 3.78 -10.62 19.09
N THR A 296 3.05 -10.72 20.20
CA THR A 296 1.72 -10.12 20.35
C THR A 296 1.78 -8.60 20.28
N THR A 297 2.75 -7.96 20.93
CA THR A 297 2.95 -6.50 20.83
C THR A 297 3.26 -6.08 19.40
N SER A 298 4.19 -6.75 18.72
CA SER A 298 4.55 -6.44 17.33
C SER A 298 3.38 -6.63 16.35
N LEU A 299 2.53 -7.64 16.59
CA LEU A 299 1.32 -7.85 15.80
C LEU A 299 0.31 -6.72 16.02
N SER A 300 0.13 -6.28 17.26
CA SER A 300 -0.74 -5.13 17.58
C SER A 300 -0.26 -3.84 16.92
N GLU A 301 1.04 -3.55 16.99
CA GLU A 301 1.65 -2.40 16.30
C GLU A 301 1.46 -2.49 14.78
N SER A 302 1.62 -3.69 14.20
CA SER A 302 1.42 -3.92 12.76
C SER A 302 -0.04 -3.69 12.35
N ALA A 303 -1.01 -4.10 13.17
CA ALA A 303 -2.42 -3.86 12.90
C ALA A 303 -2.77 -2.37 12.94
N VAL A 304 -2.21 -1.62 13.91
CA VAL A 304 -2.37 -0.16 13.97
C VAL A 304 -1.77 0.53 12.76
N LEU A 305 -0.57 0.10 12.33
CA LEU A 305 0.07 0.63 11.13
C LEU A 305 -0.77 0.35 9.88
N LEU A 306 -1.23 -0.88 9.71
CA LEU A 306 -2.07 -1.29 8.58
C LEU A 306 -3.38 -0.50 8.54
N GLN A 307 -3.99 -0.23 9.70
CA GLN A 307 -5.18 0.63 9.80
C GLN A 307 -4.91 2.07 9.36
N SER A 308 -3.76 2.63 9.74
CA SER A 308 -3.35 3.98 9.33
C SER A 308 -3.09 4.08 7.84
N GLU A 309 -2.32 3.14 7.29
CA GLU A 309 -2.02 3.07 5.85
C GLU A 309 -3.29 2.84 5.04
N SER A 310 -4.18 1.96 5.52
CA SER A 310 -5.49 1.73 4.91
C SER A 310 -6.34 3.00 4.87
N ALA A 311 -6.40 3.76 5.96
CA ALA A 311 -7.10 5.05 5.97
C ALA A 311 -6.46 6.09 5.03
N GLY A 312 -5.16 6.01 4.78
CA GLY A 312 -4.46 6.78 3.75
C GLY A 312 -4.92 6.41 2.35
N ILE A 313 -4.84 5.12 2.01
CA ILE A 313 -5.24 4.59 0.70
C ILE A 313 -6.72 4.89 0.42
N HIS A 314 -7.61 4.74 1.41
CA HIS A 314 -9.03 5.05 1.25
C HIS A 314 -9.25 6.52 0.86
N ARG A 315 -8.49 7.46 1.45
CA ARG A 315 -8.55 8.87 1.07
C ARG A 315 -8.06 9.10 -0.35
N GLU A 316 -6.92 8.51 -0.72
CA GLU A 316 -6.40 8.61 -2.10
C GLU A 316 -7.37 8.05 -3.14
N ILE A 317 -7.98 6.88 -2.86
CA ILE A 317 -9.01 6.31 -3.74
C ILE A 317 -10.22 7.24 -3.86
N SER A 318 -10.66 7.83 -2.76
CA SER A 318 -11.78 8.77 -2.76
C SER A 318 -11.45 10.01 -3.61
N ASP A 319 -10.25 10.55 -3.48
CA ASP A 319 -9.77 11.70 -4.27
C ASP A 319 -9.66 11.36 -5.76
N VAL A 320 -9.23 10.14 -6.09
CA VAL A 320 -9.24 9.66 -7.49
C VAL A 320 -10.66 9.59 -8.02
N ILE A 321 -11.61 8.98 -7.30
CA ILE A 321 -13.02 8.88 -7.72
C ILE A 321 -13.64 10.26 -7.96
N VAL A 322 -13.36 11.24 -7.08
CA VAL A 322 -13.79 12.63 -7.29
C VAL A 322 -13.13 13.21 -8.53
N SER A 323 -11.83 12.98 -8.71
CA SER A 323 -11.11 13.45 -9.89
C SER A 323 -11.71 12.89 -11.17
N LEU A 324 -12.13 11.61 -11.21
CA LEU A 324 -12.75 10.95 -12.38
C LEU A 324 -14.02 11.66 -12.89
N GLN A 325 -14.66 12.54 -12.10
CA GLN A 325 -15.80 13.35 -12.55
C GLN A 325 -15.47 14.22 -13.78
N PHE A 326 -14.19 14.53 -14.02
CA PHE A 326 -13.79 15.21 -15.26
C PHE A 326 -14.17 14.42 -16.52
N GLN A 327 -14.31 13.09 -16.45
CA GLN A 327 -14.67 12.29 -17.61
C GLN A 327 -16.12 12.51 -18.03
N ASP A 328 -17.05 12.74 -17.10
CA ASP A 328 -18.42 13.10 -17.46
C ASP A 328 -18.41 14.42 -18.25
N ARG A 329 -17.66 15.41 -17.76
CA ARG A 329 -17.45 16.69 -18.47
C ARG A 329 -16.84 16.49 -19.87
N VAL A 330 -15.78 15.70 -20.00
CA VAL A 330 -15.13 15.42 -21.29
C VAL A 330 -16.10 14.70 -22.24
N SER A 331 -16.87 13.74 -21.74
CA SER A 331 -17.88 13.02 -22.52
C SER A 331 -18.97 13.95 -23.04
N GLN A 332 -19.45 14.90 -22.22
CA GLN A 332 -20.40 15.93 -22.64
C GLN A 332 -19.81 16.84 -23.73
N ILE A 333 -18.57 17.29 -23.57
CA ILE A 333 -17.89 18.14 -24.56
C ILE A 333 -17.75 17.41 -25.89
N LEU A 334 -17.24 16.17 -25.88
CA LEU A 334 -17.07 15.36 -27.08
C LEU A 334 -18.42 15.07 -27.76
N ASN A 335 -19.47 14.78 -26.99
CA ASN A 335 -20.80 14.58 -27.54
C ASN A 335 -21.35 15.84 -28.20
N HIS A 336 -21.14 17.03 -27.63
CA HIS A 336 -21.55 18.29 -28.26
C HIS A 336 -20.76 18.56 -29.54
N VAL A 337 -19.43 18.34 -29.55
CA VAL A 337 -18.62 18.48 -30.77
C VAL A 337 -19.12 17.53 -31.85
N ARG A 338 -19.37 16.27 -31.49
CA ARG A 338 -19.94 15.25 -32.40
C ARG A 338 -21.31 15.68 -32.96
N GLN A 339 -22.23 16.15 -32.11
CA GLN A 339 -23.54 16.64 -32.55
C GLN A 339 -23.41 17.81 -33.53
N ASN A 340 -22.54 18.77 -33.26
CA ASN A 340 -22.29 19.89 -34.18
C ASN A 340 -21.70 19.42 -35.53
N MET A 341 -20.84 18.40 -35.51
CA MET A 341 -20.30 17.78 -36.71
C MET A 341 -21.39 17.05 -37.51
N ASP A 342 -22.26 16.30 -36.85
CA ASP A 342 -23.39 15.62 -37.50
C ASP A 342 -24.37 16.63 -38.10
N SER A 343 -24.69 17.71 -37.36
CA SER A 343 -25.53 18.79 -37.89
C SER A 343 -24.89 19.41 -39.14
N LEU A 344 -23.57 19.68 -39.13
CA LEU A 344 -22.88 20.24 -40.29
C LEU A 344 -22.99 19.29 -41.49
N TYR A 345 -22.77 17.99 -41.26
CA TYR A 345 -22.93 16.97 -42.29
C TYR A 345 -24.36 16.92 -42.85
N ASP A 346 -25.38 16.91 -41.99
CA ASP A 346 -26.79 16.90 -42.38
C ASP A 346 -27.16 18.15 -43.19
N HIS A 347 -26.63 19.32 -42.83
CA HIS A 347 -26.82 20.55 -43.59
C HIS A 347 -26.19 20.47 -44.98
N LEU A 348 -24.97 19.94 -45.11
CA LEU A 348 -24.30 19.76 -46.41
C LEU A 348 -25.02 18.75 -47.32
N VAL A 349 -25.45 17.62 -46.75
CA VAL A 349 -26.20 16.59 -47.50
C VAL A 349 -27.58 17.10 -47.91
N SER A 350 -28.29 17.79 -47.01
CA SER A 350 -29.63 18.32 -47.30
C SER A 350 -29.61 19.48 -48.31
N SER A 351 -28.56 20.31 -48.34
CA SER A 351 -28.38 21.33 -49.38
C SER A 351 -28.10 20.72 -50.75
N ARG A 352 -27.35 19.62 -50.82
CA ARG A 352 -27.05 18.90 -52.06
C ARG A 352 -28.28 18.21 -52.66
N ASN A 353 -29.17 17.71 -51.82
CA ASN A 353 -30.38 16.98 -52.23
C ASN A 353 -31.57 17.88 -52.63
N ARG A 354 -31.45 19.22 -52.58
CA ARG A 354 -32.49 20.17 -53.03
C ARG A 354 -32.40 20.40 -54.55
N PRO A 355 -33.37 19.92 -55.37
CA PRO A 355 -33.21 19.88 -56.83
C PRO A 355 -33.28 21.23 -57.59
N HIS A 356 -33.57 22.35 -56.92
CA HIS A 356 -33.99 23.60 -57.59
C HIS A 356 -33.31 24.90 -57.11
N GLN A 357 -32.22 24.82 -56.34
CA GLN A 357 -31.44 26.02 -55.99
C GLN A 357 -30.13 26.06 -56.79
N SER A 358 -30.16 26.73 -57.94
CA SER A 358 -28.98 27.01 -58.78
C SER A 358 -28.13 28.18 -58.25
N GLY A 359 -27.90 28.23 -56.94
CA GLY A 359 -27.13 29.28 -56.26
C GLY A 359 -26.03 28.71 -55.35
N PRO A 360 -25.03 29.53 -54.96
CA PRO A 360 -24.03 29.13 -53.98
C PRO A 360 -24.69 28.64 -52.69
N LEU A 361 -24.14 27.59 -52.08
CA LEU A 361 -24.51 27.15 -50.74
C LEU A 361 -24.39 28.34 -49.77
N GLN A 362 -25.52 28.80 -49.22
CA GLN A 362 -25.53 29.89 -48.24
C GLN A 362 -25.64 29.28 -46.84
N ILE A 363 -24.50 29.20 -46.15
CA ILE A 363 -24.44 28.85 -44.73
C ILE A 363 -24.47 30.16 -43.95
N ASP A 364 -25.50 30.36 -43.13
CA ASP A 364 -25.54 31.46 -42.16
C ASP A 364 -24.67 31.09 -40.96
N ALA A 365 -23.41 31.53 -41.00
CA ALA A 365 -22.44 31.23 -39.96
C ALA A 365 -22.82 31.84 -38.60
N ASP A 366 -23.49 33.00 -38.59
CA ASP A 366 -23.87 33.68 -37.34
C ASP A 366 -25.00 32.94 -36.64
N SER A 367 -26.03 32.52 -37.40
CA SER A 367 -27.10 31.67 -36.86
C SER A 367 -26.56 30.32 -36.38
N TRP A 368 -25.61 29.73 -37.12
CA TRP A 368 -24.97 28.46 -36.74
C TRP A 368 -24.20 28.56 -35.43
N LEU A 369 -23.38 29.59 -35.27
CA LEU A 369 -22.61 29.83 -34.06
C LEU A 369 -23.54 30.11 -32.86
N ALA A 370 -24.64 30.83 -33.08
CA ALA A 370 -25.65 31.04 -32.04
C ALA A 370 -26.34 29.73 -31.61
N GLU A 371 -26.69 28.85 -32.55
CA GLU A 371 -27.25 27.53 -32.24
C GLU A 371 -26.24 26.63 -31.52
N MET A 372 -24.97 26.68 -31.92
CA MET A 372 -23.89 25.96 -31.25
C MET A 372 -23.73 26.43 -29.79
N GLU A 373 -23.79 27.73 -29.52
CA GLU A 373 -23.69 28.29 -28.17
C GLU A 373 -24.83 27.82 -27.25
N LEU A 374 -26.05 27.68 -27.79
CA LEU A 374 -27.21 27.18 -27.05
C LEU A 374 -27.05 25.71 -26.60
N SER A 375 -26.24 24.93 -27.32
CA SER A 375 -25.97 23.53 -26.99
C SER A 375 -24.95 23.33 -25.87
N TYR A 376 -24.25 24.38 -25.42
CA TYR A 376 -23.18 24.24 -24.43
C TYR A 376 -23.68 24.08 -22.99
N ALA A 377 -23.22 23.02 -22.34
CA ALA A 377 -23.51 22.76 -20.93
C ALA A 377 -22.50 23.43 -20.00
N THR A 378 -21.28 23.72 -20.45
CA THR A 378 -20.18 24.20 -19.59
C THR A 378 -19.74 25.64 -19.90
N ASP A 379 -19.28 26.35 -18.87
CA ASP A 379 -18.70 27.69 -19.02
C ASP A 379 -17.40 27.70 -19.82
N GLU A 380 -16.65 26.60 -19.80
CA GLU A 380 -15.45 26.45 -20.63
C GLU A 380 -15.80 26.44 -22.12
N GLN A 381 -16.82 25.67 -22.53
CA GLN A 381 -17.28 25.66 -23.92
C GLN A 381 -17.71 27.05 -24.38
N ARG A 382 -18.51 27.76 -23.55
CA ARG A 382 -18.92 29.16 -23.83
C ARG A 382 -17.71 30.09 -23.95
N ASN A 383 -16.73 29.96 -23.06
CA ASN A 383 -15.53 30.81 -23.10
C ASN A 383 -14.66 30.55 -24.34
N ILE A 384 -14.50 29.28 -24.74
CA ILE A 384 -13.78 28.90 -25.96
C ILE A 384 -14.48 29.46 -27.19
N HIS A 385 -15.82 29.36 -27.25
CA HIS A 385 -16.64 29.89 -28.34
C HIS A 385 -16.47 31.40 -28.54
N HIS A 386 -16.35 32.16 -27.45
CA HIS A 386 -16.09 33.61 -27.48
C HIS A 386 -14.59 33.97 -27.61
N GLY A 387 -13.71 33.00 -27.91
CA GLY A 387 -12.27 33.22 -28.10
C GLY A 387 -11.52 33.61 -26.83
N ARG A 388 -12.11 33.42 -25.64
CA ARG A 388 -11.50 33.74 -24.36
C ARG A 388 -10.62 32.55 -23.93
N ARG A 389 -9.30 32.73 -23.91
CA ARG A 389 -8.38 31.73 -23.33
C ARG A 389 -8.58 31.69 -21.82
N GLN A 390 -8.92 30.52 -21.29
CA GLN A 390 -8.85 30.26 -19.86
C GLN A 390 -7.38 30.40 -19.40
N ALA A 391 -7.14 31.21 -18.38
CA ALA A 391 -5.87 31.17 -17.67
C ALA A 391 -5.69 29.75 -17.12
N THR A 392 -4.52 29.17 -17.36
CA THR A 392 -4.14 27.81 -16.97
C THR A 392 -4.69 27.47 -15.57
N VAL A 393 -5.46 26.39 -15.47
CA VAL A 393 -5.92 25.84 -14.19
C VAL A 393 -4.70 25.35 -13.43
N VAL A 394 -4.08 26.24 -12.67
CA VAL A 394 -3.11 25.90 -11.62
C VAL A 394 -3.94 25.53 -10.40
N ASN A 395 -3.91 24.25 -10.03
CA ASN A 395 -4.35 23.66 -8.76
C ASN A 395 -5.13 24.62 -7.84
N ALA A 396 -6.43 24.76 -8.07
CA ALA A 396 -7.35 25.21 -7.03
C ALA A 396 -7.83 23.97 -6.28
N SER A 397 -6.98 23.45 -5.40
CA SER A 397 -7.46 22.69 -4.24
C SER A 397 -8.19 23.66 -3.32
N SER A 398 -9.44 23.96 -3.64
CA SER A 398 -10.51 24.34 -2.70
C SER A 398 -11.69 24.93 -3.47
N ASN A 399 -12.84 24.27 -3.31
CA ASN A 399 -14.15 24.90 -3.34
C ASN A 399 -14.53 25.63 -4.64
N THR A 400 -15.01 24.88 -5.63
CA THR A 400 -15.83 25.46 -6.70
C THR A 400 -17.10 24.64 -6.88
N ASP A 401 -18.19 25.29 -6.47
CA ASP A 401 -19.60 25.02 -6.72
C ASP A 401 -19.88 23.91 -7.74
N VAL A 402 -20.23 22.74 -7.19
CA VAL A 402 -21.08 21.77 -7.87
C VAL A 402 -22.47 22.39 -7.95
N THR A 403 -22.78 23.04 -9.07
CA THR A 403 -24.16 23.37 -9.41
C THR A 403 -24.80 22.11 -10.00
N PHE A 404 -25.57 21.40 -9.17
CA PHE A 404 -26.46 20.34 -9.62
C PHE A 404 -27.56 20.93 -10.52
N PHE A 405 -27.74 20.34 -11.70
CA PHE A 405 -29.01 20.35 -12.44
C PHE A 405 -29.36 18.91 -12.84
#